data_AF-A0A3D8K7D7-F1
#
_entry.id   AF-A0A3D8K7D7-F1
#
_cell.length_a   1.000
_cell.length_b   1.000
_cell.length_c   1.000
_cell.angle_alpha   90.00
_cell.angle_beta   90.00
_cell.angle_gamma   90.00
#
_symmetry.space_group_name_H-M   'P 1'
#
loop_
_entity.id
_entity.type
_entity.pdbx_description
1 polymer ?
#
loop_
_entity_poly.entity_id
_entity_poly.type
_entity_poly.pdbx_seq_one_letter_code
_entity_poly.pdbx_strand_id
1 'polypeptide(L)' 'MADANLKAFDDAHPSRSVTIQQSPRWQPYSPKRRAAPLLVPWFKLSGRWLEQAGFHPRQHLKIEVQHERLVITPA' A
#
# COMPACT_ATOMS: atom_id res chain seq x y z
N MET A 1 10.82 8.39 -42.71
CA MET A 1 9.54 7.86 -42.20
C MET A 1 9.82 7.42 -40.78
N ALA A 2 9.20 8.09 -39.80
CA ALA A 2 9.54 7.94 -38.40
C ALA A 2 9.03 6.59 -37.88
N ASP A 3 9.96 5.80 -37.35
CA ASP A 3 9.71 4.58 -36.60
C ASP A 3 8.90 4.98 -35.34
N ALA A 4 7.58 4.79 -35.43
CA ALA A 4 6.66 5.09 -34.35
C ALA A 4 6.80 4.01 -33.28
N ASN A 5 7.83 4.20 -32.47
CA ASN A 5 7.99 3.81 -31.08
C ASN A 5 6.89 2.85 -30.60
N LEU A 6 7.21 1.56 -30.55
CA LEU A 6 6.57 0.60 -29.67
C LEU A 6 6.72 1.08 -28.22
N LYS A 7 5.95 2.09 -27.82
CA LYS A 7 5.43 2.25 -26.47
C LYS A 7 4.30 1.23 -26.32
N ALA A 8 4.64 -0.02 -26.57
CA ALA A 8 3.92 -1.16 -26.09
C ALA A 8 3.76 -0.94 -24.58
N PHE A 9 2.51 -0.85 -24.12
CA PHE A 9 1.94 -1.47 -22.93
C PHE A 9 2.85 -2.07 -21.82
N ASP A 10 4.04 -1.50 -21.56
CA ASP A 10 4.80 -1.62 -20.30
C ASP A 10 4.14 -0.79 -19.17
N ASP A 11 2.96 -0.23 -19.45
CA ASP A 11 2.08 0.50 -18.55
C ASP A 11 1.15 -0.41 -17.72
N ALA A 12 1.31 -1.73 -17.77
CA ALA A 12 0.38 -2.64 -17.10
C ALA A 12 0.46 -2.56 -15.56
N HIS A 13 1.66 -2.52 -14.95
CA HIS A 13 1.81 -2.31 -13.50
C HIS A 13 3.15 -1.64 -13.19
N PRO A 14 3.21 -0.31 -13.13
CA PRO A 14 4.48 0.34 -12.83
C PRO A 14 4.85 0.06 -11.36
N SER A 15 6.02 -0.54 -11.13
CA SER A 15 6.55 -0.77 -9.78
C SER A 15 6.55 0.55 -9.00
N ARG A 16 5.89 0.59 -7.84
CA ARG A 16 5.83 1.77 -6.96
C ARG A 16 6.59 1.48 -5.68
N SER A 17 7.50 2.39 -5.32
CA SER A 17 8.19 2.36 -4.04
C SER A 17 7.47 3.27 -3.05
N VAL A 18 7.15 2.75 -1.87
CA VAL A 18 6.58 3.52 -0.76
C VAL A 18 7.50 3.40 0.43
N THR A 19 7.77 4.53 1.09
CA THR A 19 8.56 4.54 2.32
C THR A 19 7.69 4.10 3.49
N ILE A 20 8.15 3.08 4.23
CA ILE A 20 7.53 2.69 5.49
C ILE A 20 7.75 3.83 6.49
N GLN A 21 6.65 4.37 7.00
CA GLN A 21 6.65 5.38 8.05
C GLN A 21 6.41 4.73 9.41
N GLN A 22 6.73 5.47 10.47
CA GLN A 22 6.40 5.08 11.84
C GLN A 22 5.30 6.01 12.36
N SER A 23 4.29 5.44 12.99
CA SER A 23 3.29 6.22 13.74
C SER A 23 3.00 5.54 15.08
N PRO A 24 2.59 6.31 16.10
CA PRO A 24 2.04 5.73 17.32
C PRO A 24 0.91 4.79 16.96
N ARG A 25 0.92 3.57 17.50
CA ARG A 25 -0.23 2.66 17.36
C ARG A 25 -1.49 3.41 17.79
N TRP A 26 -2.57 3.33 17.00
CA TRP A 26 -3.85 3.91 17.42
C TRP A 26 -4.21 3.37 18.80
N GLN A 27 -4.40 4.28 19.75
CA GLN A 27 -4.72 3.97 21.13
C GLN A 27 -5.95 4.79 21.52
N PRO A 28 -6.95 4.16 22.17
CA PRO A 28 -8.05 4.92 22.75
C PRO A 28 -7.49 5.87 23.82
N TYR A 29 -8.02 7.09 23.85
CA TYR A 29 -7.64 8.10 24.83
C TYR A 29 -7.83 7.55 26.25
N SER A 30 -6.79 7.66 27.09
CA SER A 30 -6.83 7.22 28.49
C SER A 30 -6.20 8.29 29.38
N PRO A 31 -6.85 8.68 30.49
CA PRO A 31 -6.37 9.75 31.36
C PRO A 31 -5.17 9.36 32.25
N LYS A 32 -4.71 8.11 32.21
CA LYS A 32 -3.55 7.65 32.99
C LYS A 32 -2.25 7.95 32.22
N ARG A 33 -1.22 8.49 32.90
CA ARG A 33 0.15 8.63 32.37
C ARG A 33 0.64 7.25 31.92
N ARG A 34 0.65 7.00 30.60
CA ARG A 34 1.24 5.79 30.02
C ARG A 34 2.65 6.09 29.53
N ALA A 35 3.47 5.04 29.48
CA ALA A 35 4.75 5.03 28.78
C ALA A 35 4.57 5.47 27.32
N ALA A 36 5.65 5.97 26.70
CA ALA A 36 5.65 6.44 25.32
C ALA A 36 4.96 5.41 24.39
N PRO A 37 4.07 5.85 23.49
CA PRO A 37 3.31 4.93 22.66
C PRO A 37 4.26 4.13 21.76
N LEU A 38 4.02 2.81 21.67
CA LEU A 38 4.76 1.95 20.76
C LEU A 38 4.56 2.43 19.32
N LEU A 39 5.66 2.74 18.65
CA LEU A 39 5.67 3.08 17.24
C LEU A 39 5.48 1.80 16.43
N VAL A 40 4.54 1.83 15.49
CA VAL A 40 4.29 0.73 14.55
C VAL A 40 4.66 1.17 13.14
N PRO A 41 5.23 0.27 12.32
CA PRO A 41 5.45 0.55 10.91
C PRO A 41 4.10 0.60 10.20
N TRP A 42 3.93 1.58 9.33
CA TRP A 42 2.76 1.71 8.47
C TRP A 42 3.17 2.31 7.13
N PHE A 43 2.38 2.02 6.10
CA PHE A 43 2.53 2.65 4.79
C PHE A 43 1.13 2.84 4.18
N LYS A 44 1.01 3.80 3.27
CA LYS A 44 -0.26 4.10 2.59
C LYS A 44 -0.13 3.82 1.10
N LEU A 45 -1.02 3.00 0.58
CA LEU A 45 -1.23 2.82 -0.86
C LEU A 45 -2.40 3.72 -1.27
N SER A 46 -2.16 4.65 -2.18
CA SER A 46 -3.20 5.51 -2.75
C SER A 46 -2.87 5.91 -4.18
N GLY A 47 -3.89 6.04 -5.01
CA GLY A 47 -3.79 6.55 -6.38
C GLY A 47 -4.64 5.77 -7.37
N ARG A 48 -4.86 6.36 -8.56
CA ARG A 48 -5.63 5.74 -9.66
C ARG A 48 -5.05 4.42 -10.15
N TRP A 49 -3.77 4.15 -9.87
CA TRP A 49 -3.12 2.89 -10.21
C TRP A 49 -3.70 1.69 -9.45
N LEU A 50 -4.31 1.89 -8.27
CA LEU A 50 -5.03 0.84 -7.56
C LEU A 50 -6.29 0.42 -8.32
N GLU A 51 -7.07 1.40 -8.81
CA GLU A 51 -8.26 1.16 -9.63
C GLU A 51 -7.89 0.46 -10.95
N GLN A 52 -6.81 0.90 -11.60
CA GLN A 52 -6.27 0.25 -12.80
C GLN A 52 -5.81 -1.19 -12.55
N ALA A 53 -5.30 -1.48 -11.35
CA ALA A 53 -4.94 -2.84 -10.91
C ALA A 53 -6.16 -3.68 -10.49
N GLY A 54 -7.38 -3.17 -10.62
CA GLY A 54 -8.62 -3.89 -10.31
C GLY A 54 -9.05 -3.82 -8.84
N PHE A 55 -8.42 -2.98 -8.02
CA PHE A 55 -8.87 -2.73 -6.65
C PHE A 55 -9.96 -1.66 -6.63
N HIS A 56 -11.15 -2.02 -6.14
CA HIS A 56 -12.30 -1.13 -6.11
C HIS A 56 -12.63 -0.66 -4.68
N PRO A 57 -13.26 0.52 -4.52
CA PRO A 57 -13.76 0.96 -3.22
C PRO A 57 -14.75 -0.06 -2.63
N ARG A 58 -14.67 -0.25 -1.30
CA ARG A 58 -15.51 -1.20 -0.53
C ARG A 58 -15.24 -2.69 -0.81
N GLN A 59 -14.18 -3.01 -1.53
CA GLN A 59 -13.75 -4.39 -1.71
C GLN A 59 -13.01 -4.91 -0.48
N HIS A 60 -13.16 -6.20 -0.19
CA HIS A 60 -12.36 -6.88 0.82
C HIS A 60 -10.97 -7.18 0.26
N LEU A 61 -9.93 -7.05 1.08
CA LEU A 61 -8.57 -7.38 0.69
C LEU A 61 -8.08 -8.56 1.50
N LYS A 62 -7.46 -9.53 0.84
CA LYS A 62 -6.70 -10.58 1.49
C LYS A 62 -5.23 -10.16 1.49
N ILE A 63 -4.65 -10.09 2.69
CA ILE A 63 -3.24 -9.78 2.88
C ILE A 63 -2.56 -11.05 3.38
N GLU A 64 -1.70 -11.64 2.55
CA GLU A 64 -0.87 -12.76 2.93
C GLU A 64 0.52 -12.25 3.33
N VAL A 65 0.95 -12.62 4.53
CA VAL A 65 2.26 -12.26 5.07
C VAL A 65 3.20 -13.45 4.87
N GLN A 66 4.22 -13.24 4.04
CA GLN A 66 5.30 -14.19 3.78
C GLN A 66 6.62 -13.61 4.29
N HIS A 67 7.68 -14.42 4.34
CA HIS A 67 9.01 -13.94 4.73
C HIS A 67 9.47 -12.82 3.78
N GLU A 68 9.66 -11.62 4.33
CA GLU A 68 10.06 -10.40 3.59
C GLU A 68 9.10 -9.96 2.47
N ARG A 69 7.86 -10.47 2.45
CA ARG A 69 6.91 -10.21 1.37
C ARG A 69 5.48 -10.08 1.87
N LEU A 70 4.78 -9.05 1.39
CA LEU A 70 3.35 -8.89 1.57
C LEU A 70 2.65 -9.07 0.22
N VAL A 71 1.69 -9.98 0.14
CA VAL A 71 0.86 -10.18 -1.05
C VAL A 71 -0.54 -9.66 -0.75
N ILE A 72 -0.96 -8.63 -1.47
CA ILE A 72 -2.27 -8.01 -1.33
C ILE A 72 -3.10 -8.43 -2.55
N THR A 73 -4.20 -9.13 -2.30
CA THR A 73 -5.12 -9.59 -3.35
C THR A 73 -6.55 -9.11 -3.05
N PRO A 74 -7.35 -8.80 -4.08
CA PRO A 74 -8.77 -8.60 -3.89
C PRO A 74 -9.45 -9.90 -3.46
N ALA A 75 -10.34 -9.83 -2.47
CA ALA A 75 -11.12 -10.95 -1.93
C ALA A 75 -12.59 -10.88 -2.37
#